data_AF-A0A2B7XNT1-F1
#
_entry.id   AF-A0A2B7XNT1-F1
#
_cell.length_a   1.000
_cell.length_b   1.000
_cell.length_c   1.000
_cell.angle_alpha   90.00
_cell.angle_beta   90.00
_cell.angle_gamma   90.00
#
_symmetry.space_group_name_H-M   'P 1'
#
loop_
_entity.id
_entity.type
_entity.pdbx_description
1 polymer ?
#
loop_
_entity_poly.entity_id
_entity_poly.type
_entity_poly.pdbx_seq_one_letter_code
_entity_poly.pdbx_strand_id
1 'polypeptide(L)'
;MASVAQTAVSTGHNIQPSDTPLGSPSETVKDVQSSAPSQQTQGTEKQHDGTEQLRQQTNSHPRHPKTKYRHIAAYHSKPRTSCLSRDAEFTPSFFGFRNLMVIVLIVMNLRLIVENFMKYGVLICIRCHDYRQQDVVLGGILFALIPCHLFVAYMIERVAAQQVKGEIGRRKREESEPENTQEQLAFRSAWRYTAFAHTVNACLCLLVTSYVVYYYVNHPGIGTLCEVHVIVVWLKICSFAFTNRDLRHAALHPMSTSPLPEIYQSCPYPQNITIGNLTYFWMAPTLVYQPVYPRTDRIRWSFVAKRVMEMGGLLVFIWLTSAQYAAPVLRNSLDKIATLDLTSIIERVMKLSTISLIIWLAGFFALFQSSLNALAEVLRFGDREFYTEWWNSPSVGTYWRTWNKPVYHFMRRHIFSPLIGRGWSPFAASVVVFTFSGILHELLVGIPTHNVIGVAFAGMVLQLPLIAATLPLEKMNGPTGKIIGNCVFWVSFCLVGQPLGALLYFFAWQAKYGSVSKVGV
;
A
#
# COMPACT_ATOMS: atom_id res chain seq x y z
N MET A 1 -42.64 16.77 -49.33
CA MET A 1 -43.71 16.60 -48.33
C MET A 1 -43.18 17.19 -47.02
N ALA A 2 -43.43 18.47 -46.71
CA ALA A 2 -44.63 18.95 -45.98
C ALA A 2 -44.74 18.22 -44.62
N SER A 3 -44.84 18.83 -43.43
CA SER A 3 -45.23 20.17 -43.00
C SER A 3 -45.25 20.24 -41.46
N VAL A 4 -45.01 21.43 -40.86
CA VAL A 4 -45.70 22.04 -39.68
C VAL A 4 -45.64 21.33 -38.29
N ALA A 5 -45.19 21.90 -37.17
CA ALA A 5 -45.36 23.20 -36.47
C ALA A 5 -46.46 23.22 -35.37
N GLN A 6 -46.27 24.12 -34.38
CA GLN A 6 -47.11 24.57 -33.24
C GLN A 6 -46.83 23.88 -31.88
N THR A 7 -46.31 24.54 -30.83
CA THR A 7 -46.69 25.77 -30.06
C THR A 7 -47.92 25.59 -29.16
N ALA A 8 -47.72 25.62 -27.83
CA ALA A 8 -48.68 26.19 -26.88
C ALA A 8 -47.99 26.56 -25.55
N VAL A 9 -48.26 27.78 -25.11
CA VAL A 9 -47.85 28.50 -23.89
C VAL A 9 -49.07 28.57 -22.95
N SER A 10 -48.83 28.99 -21.70
CA SER A 10 -49.78 29.50 -20.69
C SER A 10 -50.30 28.44 -19.71
N THR A 11 -50.43 28.66 -18.40
CA THR A 11 -50.60 29.88 -17.57
C THR A 11 -50.16 29.55 -16.13
N GLY A 12 -49.58 30.50 -15.41
CA GLY A 12 -49.42 30.44 -13.95
C GLY A 12 -50.67 30.94 -13.21
N HIS A 13 -50.81 30.57 -11.93
CA HIS A 13 -51.41 31.44 -10.91
C HIS A 13 -50.92 31.08 -9.51
N ASN A 14 -50.49 32.13 -8.82
CA ASN A 14 -50.16 32.24 -7.42
C ASN A 14 -51.46 32.32 -6.59
N ILE A 15 -51.43 32.07 -5.28
CA ILE A 15 -52.26 32.67 -4.19
C ILE A 15 -52.23 31.75 -2.93
N GLN A 16 -51.60 32.26 -1.87
CA GLN A 16 -51.88 32.06 -0.43
C GLN A 16 -52.78 33.26 0.02
N PRO A 17 -53.41 33.38 1.22
CA PRO A 17 -53.22 32.66 2.50
C PRO A 17 -54.50 32.44 3.38
N SER A 18 -54.26 32.02 4.64
CA SER A 18 -54.97 32.33 5.93
C SER A 18 -56.34 31.71 6.28
N ASP A 19 -56.42 30.93 7.37
CA ASP A 19 -57.02 31.33 8.67
C ASP A 19 -57.36 30.14 9.63
N THR A 20 -56.84 30.23 10.86
CA THR A 20 -57.25 29.57 12.14
C THR A 20 -58.66 30.04 12.58
N PRO A 21 -59.37 29.55 13.64
CA PRO A 21 -58.89 29.17 15.00
C PRO A 21 -59.74 28.13 15.79
N LEU A 22 -59.50 28.09 17.13
CA LEU A 22 -60.22 27.45 18.26
C LEU A 22 -59.82 26.00 18.59
N GLY A 23 -59.49 25.63 19.84
CA GLY A 23 -59.48 26.36 21.11
C GLY A 23 -59.04 25.39 22.22
N SER A 24 -58.17 25.88 23.10
CA SER A 24 -57.67 25.31 24.37
C SER A 24 -58.81 25.18 25.42
N PRO A 25 -58.64 24.60 26.63
CA PRO A 25 -57.80 25.18 27.73
C PRO A 25 -57.09 24.15 28.64
N SER A 26 -55.88 24.45 29.12
CA SER A 26 -55.53 24.84 30.53
C SER A 26 -55.35 23.62 31.46
N GLU A 27 -54.42 23.56 32.41
CA GLU A 27 -53.73 24.59 33.22
C GLU A 27 -52.23 24.21 33.39
N THR A 28 -51.23 25.07 33.17
CA THR A 28 -50.72 26.22 33.97
C THR A 28 -50.36 25.87 35.44
N VAL A 29 -49.08 25.83 35.88
CA VAL A 29 -48.05 26.92 36.04
C VAL A 29 -47.95 27.29 37.53
N LYS A 30 -46.80 27.18 38.21
CA LYS A 30 -45.62 28.10 38.32
C LYS A 30 -45.21 28.06 39.81
N ASP A 31 -44.11 28.55 40.37
CA ASP A 31 -43.01 29.49 40.10
C ASP A 31 -41.89 29.02 41.07
N VAL A 32 -40.62 29.42 41.02
CA VAL A 32 -40.11 30.73 41.45
C VAL A 32 -38.61 30.77 41.16
N GLN A 33 -38.18 31.79 40.42
CA GLN A 33 -36.83 32.36 40.47
C GLN A 33 -36.69 33.21 41.74
N SER A 34 -35.52 33.23 42.38
CA SER A 34 -34.84 34.50 42.72
C SER A 34 -33.51 34.26 43.44
N SER A 35 -32.52 35.02 43.00
CA SER A 35 -31.20 35.24 43.58
C SER A 35 -31.18 36.29 44.70
N ALA A 36 -30.15 36.17 45.55
CA ALA A 36 -29.51 37.17 46.44
C ALA A 36 -30.22 37.51 47.79
N PRO A 37 -29.45 37.76 48.87
CA PRO A 37 -28.66 38.99 48.99
C PRO A 37 -27.24 38.86 49.60
N SER A 38 -26.57 40.00 49.52
CA SER A 38 -25.19 40.40 49.80
C SER A 38 -24.87 40.62 51.29
N GLN A 39 -23.56 40.52 51.62
CA GLN A 39 -22.80 41.18 52.72
C GLN A 39 -23.21 40.80 54.16
N GLN A 40 -22.30 40.42 55.09
CA GLN A 40 -21.16 41.19 55.57
C GLN A 40 -20.26 40.33 56.51
N THR A 41 -18.94 40.60 56.49
CA THR A 41 -17.92 40.37 57.57
C THR A 41 -17.62 38.91 58.01
N GLN A 42 -16.38 38.44 58.19
CA GLN A 42 -15.08 39.06 58.52
C GLN A 42 -13.97 37.98 58.32
N GLY A 43 -12.74 38.37 58.01
CA GLY A 43 -11.54 37.59 58.42
C GLY A 43 -10.84 36.72 57.37
N THR A 44 -10.07 37.36 56.50
CA THR A 44 -8.62 37.15 56.30
C THR A 44 -8.02 35.72 56.28
N GLU A 45 -7.38 35.43 55.14
CA GLU A 45 -6.16 34.62 54.93
C GLU A 45 -6.19 33.10 54.60
N LYS A 46 -5.73 32.85 53.36
CA LYS A 46 -4.79 31.79 52.91
C LYS A 46 -5.29 30.36 52.68
N GLN A 47 -5.80 30.17 51.46
CA GLN A 47 -5.32 29.23 50.43
C GLN A 47 -4.10 28.35 50.80
N HIS A 48 -4.32 27.04 50.91
CA HIS A 48 -3.73 25.94 50.12
C HIS A 48 -3.64 24.66 50.97
N ASP A 49 -4.69 23.82 50.95
CA ASP A 49 -4.55 22.36 50.86
C ASP A 49 -5.94 21.72 50.66
N GLY A 50 -6.01 20.55 50.01
CA GLY A 50 -7.23 19.73 50.01
C GLY A 50 -8.08 19.77 48.74
N THR A 51 -7.51 19.44 47.58
CA THR A 51 -8.28 18.83 46.47
C THR A 51 -7.56 17.59 45.95
N GLU A 52 -7.06 16.78 46.88
CA GLU A 52 -6.62 15.40 46.65
C GLU A 52 -7.50 14.48 47.50
N GLN A 53 -8.70 14.10 47.02
CA GLN A 53 -9.37 12.88 47.50
C GLN A 53 -10.61 12.41 46.72
N LEU A 54 -10.97 12.99 45.57
CA LEU A 54 -12.11 12.52 44.76
C LEU A 54 -11.74 12.07 43.35
N ARG A 55 -10.51 11.55 43.18
CA ARG A 55 -10.01 11.01 41.89
C ARG A 55 -9.32 9.64 41.97
N GLN A 56 -9.67 8.84 42.98
CA GLN A 56 -9.18 7.46 43.10
C GLN A 56 -10.33 6.51 43.39
N GLN A 57 -11.05 6.10 42.33
CA GLN A 57 -11.53 4.73 42.13
C GLN A 57 -12.26 4.67 40.78
N THR A 58 -12.01 3.58 40.05
CA THR A 58 -12.58 3.20 38.73
C THR A 58 -11.82 3.66 37.48
N ASN A 59 -10.70 2.98 37.20
CA ASN A 59 -10.45 2.32 35.90
C ASN A 59 -9.12 1.55 35.95
N SER A 60 -9.06 0.54 36.82
CA SER A 60 -8.11 -0.56 36.66
C SER A 60 -8.60 -1.47 35.54
N HIS A 61 -8.37 -1.08 34.28
CA HIS A 61 -8.37 -2.06 33.21
C HIS A 61 -7.33 -3.14 33.58
N PRO A 62 -7.69 -4.43 33.62
CA PRO A 62 -6.69 -5.46 33.80
C PRO A 62 -5.72 -5.33 32.64
N ARG A 63 -4.46 -5.00 32.94
CA ARG A 63 -3.36 -5.13 31.98
C ARG A 63 -3.30 -6.61 31.63
N HIS A 64 -3.94 -6.99 30.52
CA HIS A 64 -3.68 -8.26 29.89
C HIS A 64 -2.16 -8.40 29.77
N PRO A 65 -1.56 -9.51 30.24
CA PRO A 65 -0.13 -9.72 30.04
C PRO A 65 0.14 -9.55 28.55
N LYS A 66 1.06 -8.63 28.20
CA LYS A 66 1.37 -8.30 26.80
C LYS A 66 1.76 -9.59 26.10
N THR A 67 0.83 -10.16 25.33
CA THR A 67 1.06 -11.41 24.62
C THR A 67 2.18 -11.17 23.62
N LYS A 68 3.22 -12.00 23.66
CA LYS A 68 4.34 -11.92 22.73
C LYS A 68 3.80 -12.01 21.30
N TYR A 69 4.05 -10.97 20.49
CA TYR A 69 3.57 -10.93 19.11
C TYR A 69 4.07 -12.14 18.30
N ARG A 70 3.18 -12.72 17.49
CA ARG A 70 3.50 -13.83 16.57
C ARG A 70 2.99 -13.53 15.16
N HIS A 71 3.76 -13.88 14.14
CA HIS A 71 3.44 -13.76 12.71
C HIS A 71 2.47 -14.85 12.23
N ILE A 72 1.54 -15.30 13.08
CA ILE A 72 0.55 -16.35 12.79
C ILE A 72 -0.82 -15.74 12.45
N ALA A 73 -1.10 -14.51 12.85
CA ALA A 73 -2.39 -13.84 12.64
C ALA A 73 -2.87 -13.94 11.17
N ALA A 74 -4.08 -14.46 10.95
CA ALA A 74 -4.64 -14.61 9.61
C ALA A 74 -5.19 -13.26 9.11
N TYR A 75 -4.58 -12.71 8.06
CA TYR A 75 -5.02 -11.48 7.38
C TYR A 75 -6.03 -11.78 6.27
N HIS A 76 -5.97 -12.99 5.71
CA HIS A 76 -6.92 -13.51 4.74
C HIS A 76 -7.73 -14.62 5.40
N SER A 77 -8.88 -14.28 5.98
CA SER A 77 -9.78 -15.22 6.67
C SER A 77 -11.13 -15.38 5.98
N LYS A 78 -11.57 -14.36 5.22
CA LYS A 78 -12.86 -14.32 4.55
C LYS A 78 -12.66 -13.95 3.07
N PRO A 79 -13.48 -14.50 2.16
CA PRO A 79 -13.53 -14.00 0.79
C PRO A 79 -14.06 -12.56 0.79
N ARG A 80 -13.47 -11.71 -0.05
CA ARG A 80 -13.84 -10.30 -0.23
C ARG A 80 -13.64 -9.91 -1.69
N THR A 81 -14.44 -9.00 -2.20
CA THR A 81 -14.33 -8.48 -3.57
C THR A 81 -13.60 -7.14 -3.59
N SER A 82 -12.89 -6.81 -4.68
CA SER A 82 -12.33 -5.47 -4.84
C SER A 82 -13.43 -4.41 -4.94
N CYS A 83 -13.25 -3.24 -4.31
CA CYS A 83 -14.31 -2.24 -4.19
C CYS A 83 -14.76 -1.60 -5.52
N LEU A 84 -13.93 -1.61 -6.58
CA LEU A 84 -14.33 -1.13 -7.92
C LEU A 84 -14.91 -2.25 -8.80
N SER A 85 -15.04 -3.47 -8.29
CA SER A 85 -15.69 -4.56 -9.02
C SER A 85 -17.22 -4.41 -8.93
N ARG A 86 -17.92 -4.87 -9.96
CA ARG A 86 -19.39 -4.86 -10.01
C ARG A 86 -20.04 -5.66 -8.88
N ASP A 87 -19.33 -6.67 -8.38
CA ASP A 87 -19.81 -7.58 -7.34
C ASP A 87 -19.51 -7.05 -5.91
N ALA A 88 -19.09 -5.78 -5.78
CA ALA A 88 -18.77 -5.20 -4.47
C ALA A 88 -20.04 -5.05 -3.60
N GLU A 89 -19.95 -5.45 -2.34
CA GLU A 89 -21.04 -5.36 -1.36
C GLU A 89 -21.50 -3.90 -1.12
N PHE A 90 -20.60 -2.94 -1.30
CA PHE A 90 -20.86 -1.52 -1.12
C PHE A 90 -20.44 -0.73 -2.36
N THR A 91 -21.27 0.23 -2.76
CA THR A 91 -20.95 1.17 -3.83
C THR A 91 -19.92 2.19 -3.32
N PRO A 92 -18.74 2.29 -3.95
CA PRO A 92 -17.73 3.21 -3.48
C PRO A 92 -18.13 4.66 -3.71
N SER A 93 -17.74 5.55 -2.81
CA SER A 93 -17.93 6.98 -2.96
C SER A 93 -16.82 7.60 -3.81
N PHE A 94 -17.15 8.50 -4.75
CA PHE A 94 -16.18 9.14 -5.65
C PHE A 94 -15.85 10.60 -5.30
N PHE A 95 -16.16 11.06 -4.07
CA PHE A 95 -15.93 12.45 -3.65
C PHE A 95 -14.48 12.92 -3.82
N GLY A 96 -13.50 12.07 -3.49
CA GLY A 96 -12.08 12.37 -3.66
C GLY A 96 -11.70 12.60 -5.12
N PHE A 97 -12.30 11.84 -6.06
CA PHE A 97 -12.09 12.06 -7.50
C PHE A 97 -12.75 13.35 -7.99
N ARG A 98 -13.83 13.83 -7.36
CA ARG A 98 -14.40 15.15 -7.66
C ARG A 98 -13.45 16.28 -7.26
N ASN A 99 -12.83 16.20 -6.09
CA ASN A 99 -11.80 17.16 -5.67
C ASN A 99 -10.60 17.11 -6.63
N LEU A 100 -10.19 15.90 -7.03
CA LEU A 100 -9.18 15.71 -8.05
C LEU A 100 -9.57 16.38 -9.37
N MET A 101 -10.80 16.21 -9.84
CA MET A 101 -11.27 16.82 -11.09
C MET A 101 -11.15 18.35 -11.06
N VAL A 102 -11.47 19.00 -9.93
CA VAL A 102 -11.30 20.45 -9.78
C VAL A 102 -9.82 20.85 -9.85
N ILE A 103 -8.94 20.13 -9.15
CA ILE A 103 -7.48 20.37 -9.19
C ILE A 103 -6.94 20.13 -10.61
N VAL A 104 -7.37 19.04 -11.24
CA VAL A 104 -7.00 18.66 -12.59
C VAL A 104 -7.51 19.68 -13.59
N LEU A 105 -8.71 20.25 -13.45
CA LEU A 105 -9.20 21.32 -14.34
C LEU A 105 -8.39 22.63 -14.20
N ILE A 106 -7.90 22.94 -13.00
CA ILE A 106 -7.02 24.09 -12.77
C ILE A 106 -5.65 23.88 -13.47
N VAL A 107 -5.14 22.64 -13.49
CA VAL A 107 -3.81 22.32 -14.07
C VAL A 107 -3.92 21.92 -15.57
N MET A 108 -5.02 21.29 -15.98
CA MET A 108 -5.34 20.89 -17.35
C MET A 108 -5.91 22.08 -18.11
N ASN A 109 -5.01 22.81 -18.76
CA ASN A 109 -5.40 23.41 -20.02
C ASN A 109 -5.41 22.27 -21.06
N LEU A 110 -6.58 21.68 -21.35
CA LEU A 110 -6.79 20.73 -22.47
C LEU A 110 -6.15 21.22 -23.78
N ARG A 111 -6.05 22.55 -23.91
CA ARG A 111 -5.27 23.27 -24.92
C ARG A 111 -3.84 22.74 -25.11
N LEU A 112 -3.07 22.47 -24.05
CA LEU A 112 -1.69 21.97 -24.13
C LEU A 112 -1.59 20.56 -24.72
N ILE A 113 -2.60 19.71 -24.47
CA ILE A 113 -2.66 18.34 -25.02
C ILE A 113 -2.92 18.42 -26.53
N VAL A 114 -3.91 19.24 -26.92
CA VAL A 114 -4.26 19.45 -28.34
C VAL A 114 -3.12 20.15 -29.08
N GLU A 115 -2.50 21.18 -28.49
CA GLU A 115 -1.35 21.88 -29.08
C GLU A 115 -0.14 20.96 -29.27
N ASN A 116 0.16 20.07 -28.32
CA ASN A 116 1.23 19.10 -28.50
C ASN A 116 0.92 18.09 -29.60
N PHE A 117 -0.33 17.62 -29.70
CA PHE A 117 -0.77 16.74 -30.78
C PHE A 117 -0.65 17.43 -32.14
N MET A 118 -1.07 18.70 -32.25
CA MET A 118 -0.91 19.50 -33.47
C MET A 118 0.55 19.80 -33.80
N LYS A 119 1.41 20.03 -32.79
CA LYS A 119 2.80 20.46 -32.98
C LYS A 119 3.75 19.32 -33.30
N TYR A 120 3.56 18.16 -32.69
CA TYR A 120 4.49 17.03 -32.84
C TYR A 120 3.91 15.85 -33.63
N GLY A 121 2.60 15.87 -33.97
CA GLY A 121 1.92 14.75 -34.61
C GLY A 121 1.90 13.50 -33.74
N VAL A 122 1.73 12.33 -34.35
CA VAL A 122 1.76 11.04 -33.65
C VAL A 122 3.21 10.53 -33.57
N LEU A 123 3.92 10.79 -32.46
CA LEU A 123 5.28 10.27 -32.22
C LEU A 123 5.28 8.79 -31.78
N ILE A 124 4.68 7.89 -32.56
CA ILE A 124 4.75 6.45 -32.26
C ILE A 124 5.98 5.89 -32.95
N CYS A 125 7.07 5.73 -32.19
CA CYS A 125 8.26 5.02 -32.67
C CYS A 125 8.39 3.67 -31.96
N ILE A 126 7.81 2.63 -32.54
CA ILE A 126 7.93 1.24 -32.06
C ILE A 126 9.39 0.78 -32.11
N ARG A 127 10.17 1.30 -33.06
CA ARG A 127 11.59 0.97 -33.29
C ARG A 127 12.59 1.72 -32.40
N CYS A 128 12.13 2.67 -31.58
CA CYS A 128 12.99 3.50 -30.73
C CYS A 128 13.28 2.88 -29.35
N HIS A 129 12.65 1.76 -29.01
CA HIS A 129 13.06 0.92 -27.89
C HIS A 129 14.14 -0.05 -28.39
N ASP A 130 15.39 0.21 -28.04
CA ASP A 130 16.52 -0.66 -28.33
C ASP A 130 16.48 -1.88 -27.40
N TYR A 131 15.66 -2.87 -27.75
CA TYR A 131 15.64 -4.18 -27.09
C TYR A 131 16.88 -4.96 -27.48
N ARG A 132 18.00 -4.71 -26.79
CA ARG A 132 19.22 -5.47 -26.97
C ARG A 132 18.95 -6.95 -26.66
N GLN A 133 19.34 -7.85 -27.56
CA GLN A 133 19.14 -9.30 -27.37
C GLN A 133 19.72 -9.80 -26.04
N GLN A 134 20.87 -9.25 -25.63
CA GLN A 134 21.48 -9.52 -24.33
C GLN A 134 20.55 -9.20 -23.16
N ASP A 135 19.87 -8.05 -23.16
CA ASP A 135 18.98 -7.64 -22.07
C ASP A 135 17.75 -8.56 -21.98
N VAL A 136 17.23 -8.99 -23.13
CA VAL A 136 16.08 -9.92 -23.19
C VAL A 136 16.46 -11.30 -22.68
N VAL A 137 17.61 -11.84 -23.11
CA VAL A 137 18.10 -13.15 -22.67
C VAL A 137 18.41 -13.13 -21.18
N LEU A 138 19.17 -12.13 -20.72
CA LEU A 138 19.57 -12.01 -19.32
C LEU A 138 18.37 -11.76 -18.41
N GLY A 139 17.47 -10.85 -18.82
CA GLY A 139 16.21 -10.60 -18.11
C GLY A 139 15.35 -11.85 -18.01
N GLY A 140 15.25 -12.64 -19.09
CA GLY A 140 14.53 -13.92 -19.11
C GLY A 140 15.15 -14.96 -18.17
N ILE A 141 16.47 -15.11 -18.19
CA ILE A 141 17.20 -16.01 -17.28
C ILE A 141 16.97 -15.61 -15.82
N LEU A 142 17.14 -14.32 -15.49
CA LEU A 142 16.88 -13.82 -14.14
C LEU A 142 15.43 -14.09 -13.72
N PHE A 143 14.47 -13.77 -14.59
CA PHE A 143 13.05 -13.96 -14.31
C PHE A 143 12.71 -15.43 -14.00
N ALA A 144 13.37 -16.38 -14.66
CA ALA A 144 13.22 -17.82 -14.40
C ALA A 144 13.93 -18.29 -13.12
N LEU A 145 15.09 -17.70 -12.77
CA LEU A 145 15.88 -18.08 -11.59
C LEU A 145 15.36 -17.51 -10.27
N ILE A 146 14.78 -16.30 -10.29
CA ILE A 146 14.26 -15.64 -9.08
C ILE A 146 13.33 -16.56 -8.26
N PRO A 147 12.31 -17.23 -8.86
CA PRO A 147 11.45 -18.17 -8.13
C PRO A 147 12.16 -19.37 -7.52
N CYS A 148 13.31 -19.80 -8.06
CA CYS A 148 14.06 -20.95 -7.52
C CYS A 148 14.43 -20.73 -6.04
N HIS A 149 14.67 -19.48 -5.63
CA HIS A 149 14.95 -19.14 -4.23
C HIS A 149 13.77 -19.42 -3.28
N LEU A 150 12.52 -19.41 -3.75
CA LEU A 150 11.38 -19.88 -2.93
C LEU A 150 11.46 -21.38 -2.68
N PHE A 151 11.87 -22.17 -3.69
CA PHE A 151 12.06 -23.61 -3.53
C PHE A 151 13.24 -23.92 -2.60
N VAL A 152 14.31 -23.12 -2.63
CA VAL A 152 15.39 -23.20 -1.63
C VAL A 152 14.86 -22.92 -0.22
N ALA A 153 14.04 -21.88 -0.04
CA ALA A 153 13.39 -21.59 1.24
C ALA A 153 12.50 -22.76 1.71
N TYR A 154 11.79 -23.40 0.79
CA TYR A 154 11.03 -24.62 1.08
C TYR A 154 11.91 -25.77 1.54
N MET A 155 13.05 -26.01 0.90
CA MET A 155 13.98 -27.07 1.32
C MET A 155 14.52 -26.82 2.73
N ILE A 156 14.91 -25.58 3.03
CA ILE A 156 15.34 -25.17 4.38
C ILE A 156 14.24 -25.46 5.42
N GLU A 157 13.00 -25.06 5.12
CA GLU A 157 11.88 -25.26 6.04
C GLU A 157 11.46 -26.73 6.15
N ARG A 158 11.60 -27.52 5.09
CA ARG A 158 11.33 -28.96 5.09
C ARG A 158 12.28 -29.71 6.03
N VAL A 159 13.56 -29.34 6.03
CA VAL A 159 14.55 -29.90 6.98
C VAL A 159 14.16 -29.52 8.42
N ALA A 160 13.80 -28.26 8.68
CA ALA A 160 13.35 -27.83 10.00
C ALA A 160 12.04 -28.53 10.44
N ALA A 161 11.13 -28.81 9.50
CA ALA A 161 9.89 -29.53 9.76
C ALA A 161 10.10 -31.01 10.09
N GLN A 162 11.08 -31.67 9.46
CA GLN A 162 11.45 -33.05 9.79
C GLN A 162 11.96 -33.17 11.22
N GLN A 163 12.81 -32.24 11.67
CA GLN A 163 13.30 -32.20 13.06
C GLN A 163 12.15 -32.12 14.07
N VAL A 164 11.16 -31.26 13.79
CA VAL A 164 9.97 -31.09 14.65
C VAL A 164 9.09 -32.33 14.66
N LYS A 165 8.90 -32.98 13.50
CA LYS A 165 8.12 -34.22 13.42
C LYS A 165 8.76 -35.34 14.23
N GLY A 166 10.09 -35.45 14.18
CA GLY A 166 10.86 -36.39 15.01
C GLY A 166 10.63 -36.15 16.51
N GLU A 167 10.71 -34.90 16.94
CA GLU A 167 10.54 -34.51 18.34
C GLU A 167 9.12 -34.73 18.86
N ILE A 168 8.09 -34.35 18.08
CA ILE A 168 6.69 -34.65 18.43
C ILE A 168 6.46 -36.16 18.52
N GLY A 169 7.11 -36.94 17.65
CA GLY A 169 7.07 -38.41 17.72
C GLY A 169 7.72 -38.97 18.98
N ARG A 170 8.85 -38.40 19.40
CA ARG A 170 9.57 -38.78 20.63
C ARG A 170 8.77 -38.46 21.88
N ARG A 171 8.25 -37.23 22.01
CA ARG A 171 7.39 -36.81 23.14
C ARG A 171 6.11 -37.63 23.32
N LYS A 172 5.59 -38.24 22.24
CA LYS A 172 4.45 -39.15 22.33
C LYS A 172 4.83 -40.54 22.84
N ARG A 173 6.10 -40.93 22.74
CA ARG A 173 6.63 -42.22 23.21
C ARG A 173 7.16 -42.14 24.63
N GLU A 174 7.81 -41.04 24.96
CA GLU A 174 8.37 -40.74 26.28
C GLU A 174 7.35 -39.89 27.04
N GLU A 175 6.45 -40.53 27.80
CA GLU A 175 5.57 -39.80 28.72
C GLU A 175 6.40 -39.09 29.79
N SER A 176 6.62 -37.79 29.60
CA SER A 176 7.03 -36.82 30.63
C SER A 176 8.40 -37.01 31.31
N GLU A 177 9.51 -37.11 30.54
CA GLU A 177 10.79 -36.68 31.11
C GLU A 177 10.92 -35.14 31.08
N PRO A 178 11.50 -34.51 32.11
CA PRO A 178 11.74 -33.07 32.12
C PRO A 178 12.73 -32.70 31.02
N GLU A 179 12.37 -31.70 30.21
CA GLU A 179 13.22 -31.18 29.12
C GLU A 179 14.65 -30.92 29.62
N ASN A 180 15.61 -31.67 29.10
CA ASN A 180 17.00 -31.49 29.45
C ASN A 180 17.50 -30.14 28.87
N THR A 181 18.26 -29.38 29.68
CA THR A 181 18.74 -28.03 29.30
C THR A 181 19.56 -28.08 28.00
N GLN A 182 20.26 -29.19 27.75
CA GLN A 182 21.05 -29.43 26.55
C GLN A 182 20.19 -29.54 25.28
N GLU A 183 18.98 -30.11 25.38
CA GLU A 183 18.04 -30.22 24.26
C GLU A 183 17.44 -28.86 23.90
N GLN A 184 17.11 -28.04 24.90
CA GLN A 184 16.67 -26.66 24.67
C GLN A 184 17.75 -25.82 23.98
N LEU A 185 19.03 -26.03 24.32
CA LEU A 185 20.15 -25.35 23.67
C LEU A 185 20.35 -25.80 22.22
N ALA A 186 20.28 -27.10 21.94
CA ALA A 186 20.32 -27.65 20.58
C ALA A 186 19.15 -27.15 19.73
N PHE A 187 17.98 -26.99 20.32
CA PHE A 187 16.81 -26.43 19.65
C PHE A 187 16.99 -24.93 19.32
N ARG A 188 17.53 -24.15 20.28
CA ARG A 188 17.84 -22.73 20.04
C ARG A 188 18.92 -22.53 18.99
N SER A 189 19.90 -23.42 18.90
CA SER A 189 20.93 -23.35 17.85
C SER A 189 20.36 -23.72 16.48
N ALA A 190 19.56 -24.79 16.37
CA ALA A 190 18.87 -25.19 15.14
C ALA A 190 17.99 -24.05 14.58
N TRP A 191 17.31 -23.31 15.47
CA TRP A 191 16.57 -22.11 15.09
C TRP A 191 17.44 -21.02 14.47
N ARG A 192 18.58 -20.72 15.09
CA ARG A 192 19.52 -19.70 14.60
C ARG A 192 20.07 -20.09 13.23
N TYR A 193 20.43 -21.36 13.03
CA TYR A 193 20.88 -21.86 11.74
C TYR A 193 19.79 -21.78 10.67
N THR A 194 18.56 -22.17 10.98
CA THR A 194 17.42 -22.07 10.04
C THR A 194 17.14 -20.62 9.65
N ALA A 195 17.14 -19.70 10.63
CA ALA A 195 16.96 -18.28 10.38
C ALA A 195 18.10 -17.66 9.57
N PHE A 196 19.34 -18.05 9.84
CA PHE A 196 20.51 -17.65 9.07
C PHE A 196 20.42 -18.14 7.63
N ALA A 197 20.10 -19.41 7.40
CA ALA A 197 19.95 -19.98 6.06
C ALA A 197 18.87 -19.27 5.23
N HIS A 198 17.69 -18.99 5.83
CA HIS A 198 16.64 -18.21 5.16
C HIS A 198 17.10 -16.78 4.84
N THR A 199 17.85 -16.15 5.74
CA THR A 199 18.38 -14.79 5.55
C THR A 199 19.39 -14.76 4.40
N VAL A 200 20.34 -15.69 4.38
CA VAL A 200 21.33 -15.82 3.30
C VAL A 200 20.64 -16.06 1.97
N ASN A 201 19.67 -16.99 1.90
CA ASN A 201 18.92 -17.26 0.67
C ASN A 201 18.15 -16.03 0.16
N ALA A 202 17.45 -15.32 1.05
CA ALA A 202 16.72 -14.11 0.69
C ALA A 202 17.68 -13.01 0.21
N CYS A 203 18.75 -12.74 0.96
CA CYS A 203 19.75 -11.74 0.60
C CYS A 203 20.43 -12.06 -0.74
N LEU A 204 20.79 -13.32 -0.99
CA LEU A 204 21.36 -13.74 -2.28
C LEU A 204 20.40 -13.51 -3.43
N CYS A 205 19.12 -13.86 -3.27
CA CYS A 205 18.09 -13.63 -4.29
C CYS A 205 18.04 -12.15 -4.72
N LEU A 206 17.97 -11.25 -3.75
CA LEU A 206 17.92 -9.81 -3.98
C LEU A 206 19.25 -9.29 -4.56
N LEU A 207 20.37 -9.54 -3.88
CA LEU A 207 21.67 -8.97 -4.24
C LEU A 207 22.15 -9.41 -5.62
N VAL A 208 22.02 -10.71 -5.95
CA VAL A 208 22.46 -11.23 -7.26
C VAL A 208 21.63 -10.61 -8.38
N THR A 209 20.30 -10.60 -8.23
CA THR A 209 19.43 -10.02 -9.27
C THR A 209 19.69 -8.53 -9.42
N SER A 210 19.71 -7.77 -8.32
CA SER A 210 19.97 -6.32 -8.34
C SER A 210 21.35 -5.99 -8.94
N TYR A 211 22.39 -6.79 -8.64
CA TYR A 211 23.72 -6.62 -9.22
C TYR A 211 23.71 -6.86 -10.74
N VAL A 212 23.08 -7.95 -11.19
CA VAL A 212 23.02 -8.27 -12.61
C VAL A 212 22.21 -7.21 -13.37
N VAL A 213 21.10 -6.75 -12.83
CA VAL A 213 20.29 -5.68 -13.44
C VAL A 213 21.11 -4.39 -13.53
N TYR A 214 21.79 -3.97 -12.46
CA TYR A 214 22.56 -2.73 -12.43
C TYR A 214 23.79 -2.72 -13.37
N TYR A 215 24.48 -3.85 -13.55
CA TYR A 215 25.70 -3.84 -14.35
C TYR A 215 25.51 -4.35 -15.79
N TYR A 216 24.49 -5.17 -16.04
CA TYR A 216 24.39 -5.91 -17.30
C TYR A 216 23.07 -5.71 -18.05
N VAL A 217 22.02 -5.18 -17.42
CA VAL A 217 20.74 -4.89 -18.09
C VAL A 217 20.63 -3.40 -18.37
N ASN A 218 20.70 -3.01 -19.65
CA ASN A 218 20.67 -1.60 -20.02
C ASN A 218 19.25 -1.08 -20.27
N HIS A 219 18.33 -1.95 -20.68
CA HIS A 219 16.95 -1.56 -20.93
C HIS A 219 16.17 -1.35 -19.61
N PRO A 220 15.79 -0.10 -19.26
CA PRO A 220 15.23 0.22 -17.94
C PRO A 220 13.91 -0.51 -17.68
N GLY A 221 13.08 -0.72 -18.71
CA GLY A 221 11.83 -1.48 -18.56
C GLY A 221 12.02 -2.96 -18.20
N ILE A 222 13.05 -3.63 -18.74
CA ILE A 222 13.33 -5.04 -18.42
C ILE A 222 13.92 -5.10 -17.01
N GLY A 223 14.85 -4.19 -16.71
CA GLY A 223 15.41 -4.04 -15.37
C GLY A 223 14.32 -3.83 -14.31
N THR A 224 13.35 -2.94 -14.55
CA THR A 224 12.24 -2.71 -13.61
C THR A 224 11.37 -3.95 -13.44
N LEU A 225 11.08 -4.71 -14.50
CA LEU A 225 10.30 -5.95 -14.39
C LEU A 225 11.02 -7.00 -13.54
N CYS A 226 12.34 -7.19 -13.76
CA CYS A 226 13.17 -8.09 -12.95
C CYS A 226 13.24 -7.61 -11.49
N GLU A 227 13.41 -6.31 -11.26
CA GLU A 227 13.54 -5.74 -9.92
C GLU A 227 12.23 -5.82 -9.12
N VAL A 228 11.08 -5.57 -9.76
CA VAL A 228 9.76 -5.81 -9.15
C VAL A 228 9.62 -7.28 -8.76
N HIS A 229 9.98 -8.20 -9.67
CA HIS A 229 9.83 -9.63 -9.43
C HIS A 229 10.70 -10.10 -8.26
N VAL A 230 11.97 -9.70 -8.19
CA VAL A 230 12.87 -10.09 -7.09
C VAL A 230 12.43 -9.50 -5.77
N ILE A 231 11.99 -8.24 -5.72
CA ILE A 231 11.48 -7.63 -4.47
C ILE A 231 10.23 -8.39 -3.98
N VAL A 232 9.29 -8.71 -4.87
CA VAL A 232 8.09 -9.50 -4.53
C VAL A 232 8.48 -10.87 -3.97
N VAL A 233 9.38 -11.58 -4.64
CA VAL A 233 9.83 -12.92 -4.22
C VAL A 233 10.62 -12.86 -2.92
N TRP A 234 11.47 -11.85 -2.74
CA TRP A 234 12.20 -11.60 -1.50
C TRP A 234 11.26 -11.40 -0.32
N LEU A 235 10.24 -10.54 -0.45
CA LEU A 235 9.22 -10.33 0.58
C LEU A 235 8.45 -11.63 0.87
N LYS A 236 8.11 -12.41 -0.16
CA LYS A 236 7.46 -13.72 0.01
C LYS A 236 8.34 -14.72 0.76
N ILE A 237 9.65 -14.80 0.46
CA ILE A 237 10.61 -15.66 1.18
C ILE A 237 10.64 -15.27 2.66
N CYS A 238 10.77 -13.97 2.97
CA CYS A 238 10.75 -13.48 4.35
C CYS A 238 9.44 -13.84 5.06
N SER A 239 8.30 -13.63 4.42
CA SER A 239 7.00 -13.95 5.01
C SER A 239 6.85 -15.44 5.28
N PHE A 240 7.23 -16.29 4.31
CA PHE A 240 7.22 -17.75 4.44
C PHE A 240 8.09 -18.21 5.62
N ALA A 241 9.32 -17.68 5.73
CA ALA A 241 10.22 -17.99 6.83
C ALA A 241 9.63 -17.56 8.18
N PHE A 242 9.16 -16.31 8.31
CA PHE A 242 8.63 -15.79 9.59
C PHE A 242 7.36 -16.49 10.06
N THR A 243 6.45 -16.84 9.15
CA THR A 243 5.20 -17.50 9.52
C THR A 243 5.43 -18.96 9.89
N ASN A 244 6.21 -19.72 9.11
CA ASN A 244 6.50 -21.11 9.46
C ASN A 244 7.33 -21.23 10.73
N ARG A 245 8.25 -20.30 10.95
CA ARG A 245 8.98 -20.16 12.20
C ARG A 245 8.06 -20.10 13.43
N ASP A 246 7.01 -19.28 13.39
CA ASP A 246 6.09 -19.13 14.52
C ASP A 246 5.07 -20.29 14.60
N LEU A 247 4.65 -20.86 13.46
CA LEU A 247 3.83 -22.08 13.41
C LEU A 247 4.58 -23.27 14.01
N ARG A 248 5.87 -23.41 13.71
CA ARG A 248 6.77 -24.41 14.29
C ARG A 248 6.86 -24.27 15.81
N HIS A 249 7.02 -23.04 16.30
CA HIS A 249 7.03 -22.78 17.74
C HIS A 249 5.68 -23.14 18.40
N ALA A 250 4.56 -22.85 17.72
CA ALA A 250 3.22 -23.20 18.21
C ALA A 250 3.00 -24.72 18.26
N ALA A 251 3.49 -25.46 17.27
CA ALA A 251 3.39 -26.92 17.22
C ALA A 251 4.16 -27.62 18.36
N LEU A 252 5.31 -27.07 18.77
CA LEU A 252 6.14 -27.62 19.85
C LEU A 252 5.66 -27.23 21.26
N HIS A 253 4.99 -26.07 21.39
CA HIS A 253 4.54 -25.55 22.69
C HIS A 253 3.04 -25.20 22.65
N PRO A 254 2.14 -26.20 22.51
CA PRO A 254 0.71 -25.96 22.38
C PRO A 254 0.11 -25.26 23.62
N MET A 255 0.55 -25.62 24.83
CA MET A 255 0.03 -25.06 26.08
C MET A 255 0.47 -23.62 26.37
N SER A 256 1.57 -23.16 25.77
CA SER A 256 2.14 -21.80 25.98
C SER A 256 1.69 -20.81 24.89
N THR A 257 0.87 -21.26 23.94
CA THR A 257 0.58 -20.52 22.72
C THR A 257 -0.87 -20.07 22.66
N SER A 258 -1.09 -18.81 22.25
CA SER A 258 -2.42 -18.31 21.89
C SER A 258 -3.08 -19.20 20.82
N PRO A 259 -4.42 -19.36 20.85
CA PRO A 259 -5.11 -20.23 19.89
C PRO A 259 -4.75 -19.85 18.44
N LEU A 260 -4.46 -20.86 17.63
CA LEU A 260 -4.21 -20.69 16.20
C LEU A 260 -5.51 -20.23 15.52
N PRO A 261 -5.42 -19.41 14.45
CA PRO A 261 -6.59 -19.10 13.63
C PRO A 261 -7.31 -20.35 13.14
N GLU A 262 -8.64 -20.37 13.23
CA GLU A 262 -9.49 -21.52 12.88
C GLU A 262 -9.25 -22.03 11.46
N ILE A 263 -9.03 -21.13 10.50
CA ILE A 263 -8.75 -21.48 9.11
C ILE A 263 -7.52 -22.40 8.94
N TYR A 264 -6.56 -22.37 9.87
CA TYR A 264 -5.37 -23.23 9.83
C TYR A 264 -5.62 -24.66 10.31
N GLN A 265 -6.77 -24.95 10.94
CA GLN A 265 -7.11 -26.31 11.38
C GLN A 265 -7.17 -27.30 10.21
N SER A 266 -7.57 -26.82 9.02
CA SER A 266 -7.61 -27.65 7.80
C SER A 266 -6.22 -28.01 7.25
N CYS A 267 -5.17 -27.29 7.61
CA CYS A 267 -3.80 -27.58 7.19
C CYS A 267 -2.80 -27.15 8.28
N PRO A 268 -2.67 -27.93 9.36
CA PRO A 268 -1.79 -27.61 10.48
C PRO A 268 -0.32 -27.85 10.11
N TYR A 269 0.59 -27.18 10.82
CA TYR A 269 2.02 -27.48 10.71
C TYR A 269 2.33 -28.85 11.32
N PRO A 270 3.18 -29.70 10.68
CA PRO A 270 4.01 -29.46 9.49
C PRO A 270 3.38 -29.87 8.15
N GLN A 271 2.09 -30.21 8.10
CA GLN A 271 1.41 -30.68 6.88
C GLN A 271 1.33 -29.61 5.79
N ASN A 272 1.45 -28.33 6.17
CA ASN A 272 1.47 -27.22 5.22
C ASN A 272 2.76 -27.14 4.39
N ILE A 273 3.85 -27.83 4.79
CA ILE A 273 5.13 -27.81 4.08
C ILE A 273 5.10 -28.76 2.88
N THR A 274 4.36 -28.36 1.85
CA THR A 274 4.25 -29.06 0.57
C THR A 274 4.62 -28.14 -0.60
N ILE A 275 5.09 -28.74 -1.70
CA ILE A 275 5.40 -27.99 -2.92
C ILE A 275 4.14 -27.31 -3.48
N GLY A 276 2.98 -27.98 -3.39
CA GLY A 276 1.69 -27.40 -3.81
C GLY A 276 1.30 -26.15 -3.02
N ASN A 277 1.51 -26.15 -1.70
CA ASN A 277 1.22 -24.98 -0.86
C ASN A 277 2.15 -23.80 -1.17
N LEU A 278 3.45 -24.08 -1.34
CA LEU A 278 4.45 -23.08 -1.70
C LEU A 278 4.20 -22.47 -3.09
N THR A 279 3.99 -23.32 -4.10
CA THR A 279 3.74 -22.87 -5.48
C THR A 279 2.45 -22.06 -5.58
N TYR A 280 1.42 -22.44 -4.81
CA TYR A 280 0.23 -21.61 -4.67
C TYR A 280 0.55 -20.24 -4.09
N PHE A 281 1.29 -20.18 -2.98
CA PHE A 281 1.67 -18.92 -2.35
C PHE A 281 2.55 -18.06 -3.25
N TRP A 282 3.47 -18.66 -4.02
CA TRP A 282 4.30 -17.95 -4.99
C TRP A 282 3.43 -17.14 -5.95
N MET A 283 2.41 -17.77 -6.55
CA MET A 283 1.54 -17.14 -7.52
C MET A 283 0.45 -16.27 -6.88
N ALA A 284 0.04 -16.54 -5.63
CA ALA A 284 -1.04 -15.80 -4.99
C ALA A 284 -0.77 -14.28 -4.92
N PRO A 285 -1.78 -13.43 -5.18
CA PRO A 285 -1.65 -11.97 -5.20
C PRO A 285 -1.59 -11.36 -3.78
N THR A 286 -0.77 -11.96 -2.92
CA THR A 286 -0.49 -11.51 -1.55
C THR A 286 0.98 -11.73 -1.20
N LEU A 287 1.52 -10.87 -0.35
CA LEU A 287 2.89 -10.96 0.15
C LEU A 287 2.98 -11.68 1.50
N VAL A 288 1.83 -12.06 2.06
CA VAL A 288 1.73 -12.63 3.40
C VAL A 288 1.42 -14.12 3.33
N TYR A 289 2.36 -14.95 3.77
CA TYR A 289 2.20 -16.40 3.80
C TYR A 289 1.16 -16.83 4.85
N GLN A 290 0.29 -17.74 4.45
CA GLN A 290 -0.62 -18.47 5.30
C GLN A 290 -0.71 -19.91 4.81
N PRO A 291 -0.81 -20.90 5.72
CA PRO A 291 -1.07 -22.29 5.32
C PRO A 291 -2.34 -22.43 4.47
N VAL A 292 -3.36 -21.62 4.79
CA VAL A 292 -4.68 -21.70 4.17
C VAL A 292 -5.17 -20.30 3.81
N TYR A 293 -5.82 -20.21 2.65
CA TYR A 293 -6.44 -18.99 2.13
C TYR A 293 -7.89 -19.26 1.76
N PRO A 294 -8.79 -18.27 1.89
CA PRO A 294 -10.16 -18.39 1.39
C PRO A 294 -10.16 -18.62 -0.13
N ARG A 295 -10.97 -19.56 -0.60
CA ARG A 295 -11.06 -19.96 -2.01
C ARG A 295 -12.42 -19.66 -2.61
N THR A 296 -12.47 -19.34 -3.91
CA THR A 296 -13.72 -19.33 -4.67
C THR A 296 -14.05 -20.72 -5.19
N ASP A 297 -15.32 -21.03 -5.47
CA ASP A 297 -15.74 -22.39 -5.89
C ASP A 297 -15.36 -22.72 -7.34
N ARG A 298 -15.44 -21.73 -8.24
CA ARG A 298 -15.18 -21.89 -9.67
C ARG A 298 -14.41 -20.69 -10.23
N ILE A 299 -13.76 -20.90 -11.38
CA ILE A 299 -13.08 -19.87 -12.16
C ILE A 299 -14.08 -19.30 -13.18
N ARG A 300 -14.30 -17.99 -13.16
CA ARG A 300 -15.14 -17.27 -14.12
C ARG A 300 -14.29 -16.75 -15.29
N TRP A 301 -14.13 -17.56 -16.34
CA TRP A 301 -13.28 -17.22 -17.49
C TRP A 301 -13.69 -15.93 -18.23
N SER A 302 -14.98 -15.60 -18.28
CA SER A 302 -15.46 -14.32 -18.83
C SER A 302 -14.97 -13.12 -18.02
N PHE A 303 -14.92 -13.25 -16.69
CA PHE A 303 -14.34 -12.24 -15.80
C PHE A 303 -12.83 -12.11 -16.04
N VAL A 304 -12.11 -13.23 -16.13
CA VAL A 304 -10.67 -13.24 -16.43
C VAL A 304 -10.39 -12.55 -17.77
N ALA A 305 -11.07 -12.97 -18.84
CA ALA A 305 -10.89 -12.40 -20.19
C ALA A 305 -11.15 -10.89 -20.20
N LYS A 306 -12.21 -10.43 -19.54
CA LYS A 306 -12.50 -9.00 -19.39
C LYS A 306 -11.35 -8.25 -18.72
N ARG A 307 -10.84 -8.76 -17.59
CA ARG A 307 -9.73 -8.12 -16.86
C ARG A 307 -8.43 -8.12 -17.65
N VAL A 308 -8.14 -9.18 -18.41
CA VAL A 308 -6.96 -9.25 -19.29
C VAL A 308 -7.07 -8.24 -20.44
N MET A 309 -8.25 -8.09 -21.06
CA MET A 309 -8.48 -7.07 -22.10
C MET A 309 -8.36 -5.65 -21.56
N GLU A 310 -8.95 -5.37 -20.39
CA GLU A 310 -8.79 -4.07 -19.71
C GLU A 310 -7.32 -3.76 -19.41
N MET A 311 -6.58 -4.74 -18.89
CA MET A 311 -5.13 -4.62 -18.65
C MET A 311 -4.38 -4.29 -19.94
N GLY A 312 -4.61 -5.04 -21.03
CA GLY A 312 -3.96 -4.79 -22.31
C GLY A 312 -4.25 -3.40 -22.87
N GLY A 313 -5.51 -2.97 -22.85
CA GLY A 313 -5.92 -1.64 -23.29
C GLY A 313 -5.28 -0.52 -22.46
N LEU A 314 -5.20 -0.68 -21.14
CA LEU A 314 -4.56 0.29 -20.25
C LEU A 314 -3.04 0.35 -20.43
N LEU A 315 -2.37 -0.78 -20.68
CA LEU A 315 -0.93 -0.80 -20.96
C LEU A 315 -0.61 -0.06 -22.28
N VAL A 316 -1.41 -0.29 -23.33
CA VAL A 316 -1.30 0.45 -24.59
C VAL A 316 -1.56 1.94 -24.36
N PHE A 317 -2.59 2.29 -23.59
CA PHE A 317 -2.89 3.68 -23.24
C PHE A 317 -1.74 4.35 -22.48
N ILE A 318 -1.14 3.68 -21.49
CA ILE A 318 0.02 4.17 -20.73
C ILE A 318 1.21 4.38 -21.67
N TRP A 319 1.50 3.42 -22.54
CA TRP A 319 2.60 3.50 -23.48
C TRP A 319 2.44 4.69 -24.44
N LEU A 320 1.26 4.84 -25.05
CA LEU A 320 0.95 5.97 -25.93
C LEU A 320 1.05 7.30 -25.17
N THR A 321 0.45 7.39 -23.99
CA THR A 321 0.44 8.61 -23.17
C THR A 321 1.86 9.00 -22.76
N SER A 322 2.70 8.02 -22.43
CA SER A 322 4.12 8.24 -22.08
C SER A 322 4.94 8.71 -23.28
N ALA A 323 4.75 8.08 -24.45
CA ALA A 323 5.49 8.41 -25.66
C ALA A 323 5.09 9.78 -26.25
N GLN A 324 3.79 10.09 -26.27
CA GLN A 324 3.25 11.31 -26.89
C GLN A 324 3.39 12.55 -26.00
N TYR A 325 3.29 12.40 -24.68
CA TYR A 325 3.19 13.54 -23.78
C TYR A 325 4.31 13.57 -22.75
N ALA A 326 4.55 12.48 -22.01
CA ALA A 326 5.56 12.48 -20.95
C ALA A 326 6.97 12.70 -21.53
N ALA A 327 7.35 11.95 -22.57
CA ALA A 327 8.69 12.03 -23.14
C ALA A 327 9.02 13.41 -23.75
N PRO A 328 8.16 14.06 -24.57
CA PRO A 328 8.44 15.40 -25.05
C PRO A 328 8.52 16.46 -23.94
N VAL A 329 7.64 16.38 -22.92
CA VAL A 329 7.68 17.31 -21.78
C VAL A 329 8.98 17.16 -21.00
N LEU A 330 9.41 15.92 -20.74
CA LEU A 330 10.66 15.63 -20.05
C LEU A 330 11.88 16.10 -20.84
N ARG A 331 11.94 15.85 -22.16
CA ARG A 331 13.04 16.33 -23.03
C ARG A 331 13.14 17.86 -23.03
N ASN A 332 12.00 18.55 -23.20
CA ASN A 332 11.95 20.02 -23.16
C ASN A 332 12.29 20.62 -21.79
N SER A 333 12.35 19.79 -20.73
CA SER A 333 12.69 20.24 -19.38
C SER A 333 14.18 20.10 -19.06
N LEU A 334 14.95 19.32 -19.84
CA LEU A 334 16.38 19.05 -19.58
C LEU A 334 17.21 20.34 -19.57
N ASP A 335 17.06 21.18 -20.60
CA ASP A 335 17.83 22.42 -20.76
C ASP A 335 17.54 23.43 -19.62
N LYS A 336 16.32 23.40 -19.07
CA LYS A 336 15.89 24.32 -18.00
C LYS A 336 16.36 23.88 -16.61
N ILE A 337 16.46 22.58 -16.38
CA ILE A 337 17.04 22.03 -15.14
C ILE A 337 18.54 22.31 -15.11
N ALA A 338 19.24 22.21 -16.24
CA ALA A 338 20.66 22.52 -16.34
C ALA A 338 20.98 23.98 -15.96
N THR A 339 20.06 24.92 -16.23
CA THR A 339 20.23 26.35 -15.88
C THR A 339 19.74 26.71 -14.46
N LEU A 340 19.29 25.75 -13.65
CA LEU A 340 18.80 25.94 -12.27
C LEU A 340 17.73 27.05 -12.06
N ASP A 341 16.94 27.35 -13.08
CA ASP A 341 15.86 28.33 -12.97
C ASP A 341 14.65 27.69 -12.25
N LEU A 342 14.53 27.97 -10.94
CA LEU A 342 13.49 27.42 -10.07
C LEU A 342 12.07 27.71 -10.57
N THR A 343 11.83 28.90 -11.13
CA THR A 343 10.51 29.28 -11.64
C THR A 343 10.13 28.42 -12.84
N SER A 344 11.08 28.23 -13.77
CA SER A 344 10.91 27.33 -14.90
C SER A 344 10.74 25.88 -14.44
N ILE A 345 11.49 25.40 -13.44
CA ILE A 345 11.38 24.03 -12.93
C ILE A 345 9.98 23.78 -12.36
N ILE A 346 9.45 24.71 -11.54
CA ILE A 346 8.10 24.62 -10.97
C ILE A 346 7.05 24.57 -12.09
N GLU A 347 7.17 25.43 -13.11
CA GLU A 347 6.29 25.41 -14.29
C GLU A 347 6.29 24.05 -15.00
N ARG A 348 7.48 23.45 -15.18
CA ARG A 348 7.62 22.13 -15.83
C ARG A 348 7.07 21.00 -14.97
N VAL A 349 7.29 21.03 -13.66
CA VAL A 349 6.72 20.06 -12.73
C VAL A 349 5.20 20.13 -12.77
N MET A 350 4.59 21.32 -12.82
CA MET A 350 3.14 21.47 -12.97
C MET A 350 2.62 20.89 -14.30
N LYS A 351 3.33 21.12 -15.42
CA LYS A 351 2.98 20.51 -16.72
C LYS A 351 3.10 18.99 -16.70
N LEU A 352 4.14 18.46 -16.05
CA LEU A 352 4.37 17.02 -15.91
C LEU A 352 3.40 16.35 -14.92
N SER A 353 2.94 17.09 -13.90
CA SER A 353 2.05 16.61 -12.85
C SER A 353 0.77 15.97 -13.41
N THR A 354 0.10 16.66 -14.33
CA THR A 354 -1.14 16.16 -14.94
C THR A 354 -0.94 14.83 -15.66
N ILE A 355 0.07 14.77 -16.54
CA ILE A 355 0.29 13.57 -17.34
C ILE A 355 0.78 12.40 -16.48
N SER A 356 1.63 12.71 -15.49
CA SER A 356 2.07 11.74 -14.48
C SER A 356 0.90 11.17 -13.70
N LEU A 357 -0.07 12.00 -13.28
CA LEU A 357 -1.26 11.56 -12.59
C LEU A 357 -2.10 10.61 -13.44
N ILE A 358 -2.37 10.95 -14.70
CA ILE A 358 -3.16 10.12 -15.61
C ILE A 358 -2.49 8.76 -15.82
N ILE A 359 -1.19 8.74 -16.11
CA ILE A 359 -0.41 7.50 -16.29
C ILE A 359 -0.45 6.66 -15.01
N TRP A 360 -0.29 7.30 -13.85
CA TRP A 360 -0.27 6.60 -12.57
C TRP A 360 -1.65 6.01 -12.21
N LEU A 361 -2.75 6.73 -12.44
CA LEU A 361 -4.11 6.22 -12.24
C LEU A 361 -4.44 5.06 -13.21
N ALA A 362 -4.01 5.17 -14.46
CA ALA A 362 -4.13 4.06 -15.42
C ALA A 362 -3.30 2.85 -14.97
N GLY A 363 -2.08 3.07 -14.48
CA GLY A 363 -1.20 2.03 -13.94
C GLY A 363 -1.78 1.35 -12.70
N PHE A 364 -2.39 2.12 -11.79
CA PHE A 364 -3.13 1.60 -10.65
C PHE A 364 -4.21 0.61 -11.08
N PHE A 365 -5.06 1.03 -12.01
CA PHE A 365 -6.20 0.24 -12.44
C PHE A 365 -5.73 -0.99 -13.25
N ALA A 366 -4.70 -0.84 -14.08
CA ALA A 366 -4.09 -1.94 -14.81
C ALA A 366 -3.58 -3.00 -13.82
N LEU A 367 -2.75 -2.61 -12.85
CA LEU A 367 -2.12 -3.54 -11.92
C LEU A 367 -3.10 -4.10 -10.88
N PHE A 368 -3.67 -3.24 -10.04
CA PHE A 368 -4.43 -3.67 -8.86
C PHE A 368 -5.84 -4.14 -9.21
N GLN A 369 -6.53 -3.40 -10.08
CA GLN A 369 -7.91 -3.74 -10.42
C GLN A 369 -7.99 -4.81 -11.51
N SER A 370 -7.10 -4.80 -12.51
CA SER A 370 -7.19 -5.72 -13.64
C SER A 370 -6.28 -6.94 -13.45
N SER A 371 -4.95 -6.75 -13.35
CA SER A 371 -3.98 -7.86 -13.26
C SER A 371 -4.17 -8.71 -12.02
N LEU A 372 -4.21 -8.11 -10.82
CA LEU A 372 -4.32 -8.88 -9.57
C LEU A 372 -5.68 -9.59 -9.46
N ASN A 373 -6.77 -9.01 -9.95
CA ASN A 373 -8.07 -9.70 -9.97
C ASN A 373 -8.12 -10.84 -10.98
N ALA A 374 -7.50 -10.68 -12.16
CA ALA A 374 -7.38 -11.76 -13.13
C ALA A 374 -6.58 -12.93 -12.52
N LEU A 375 -5.44 -12.62 -11.91
CA LEU A 375 -4.60 -13.60 -11.22
C LEU A 375 -5.34 -14.27 -10.06
N ALA A 376 -6.06 -13.49 -9.24
CA ALA A 376 -6.85 -14.00 -8.13
C ALA A 376 -7.96 -14.95 -8.60
N GLU A 377 -8.66 -14.63 -9.68
CA GLU A 377 -9.71 -15.48 -10.24
C GLU A 377 -9.14 -16.79 -10.79
N VAL A 378 -8.03 -16.75 -11.54
CA VAL A 378 -7.34 -17.95 -12.05
C VAL A 378 -6.87 -18.85 -10.91
N LEU A 379 -6.35 -18.26 -9.82
CA LEU A 379 -5.88 -19.00 -8.65
C LEU A 379 -6.99 -19.39 -7.67
N ARG A 380 -8.25 -19.00 -7.94
CA ARG A 380 -9.37 -19.13 -7.00
C ARG A 380 -9.09 -18.49 -5.64
N PHE A 381 -8.31 -17.40 -5.61
CA PHE A 381 -8.05 -16.62 -4.41
C PHE A 381 -9.28 -15.77 -4.07
N GLY A 382 -9.88 -16.05 -2.92
CA GLY A 382 -11.16 -15.47 -2.51
C GLY A 382 -11.07 -14.06 -1.93
N ASP A 383 -9.93 -13.66 -1.38
CA ASP A 383 -9.77 -12.36 -0.73
C ASP A 383 -9.15 -11.32 -1.68
N ARG A 384 -9.99 -10.64 -2.46
CA ARG A 384 -9.55 -9.72 -3.53
C ARG A 384 -9.52 -8.26 -3.10
N GLU A 385 -9.45 -7.99 -1.81
CA GLU A 385 -9.38 -6.64 -1.26
C GLU A 385 -7.94 -6.10 -1.36
N PHE A 386 -7.43 -5.91 -2.58
CA PHE A 386 -6.07 -5.41 -2.81
C PHE A 386 -5.88 -3.93 -2.47
N TYR A 387 -6.98 -3.19 -2.42
CA TYR A 387 -7.04 -1.77 -2.09
C TYR A 387 -8.45 -1.43 -1.59
N THR A 388 -8.59 -0.28 -0.95
CA THR A 388 -9.88 0.32 -0.57
C THR A 388 -9.99 1.73 -1.12
N GLU A 389 -10.95 2.53 -0.67
CA GLU A 389 -11.24 3.89 -1.16
C GLU A 389 -10.15 4.94 -0.84
N TRP A 390 -8.92 4.71 -1.29
CA TRP A 390 -7.75 5.52 -0.99
C TRP A 390 -7.87 6.94 -1.55
N TRP A 391 -8.67 7.15 -2.61
CA TRP A 391 -8.93 8.47 -3.19
C TRP A 391 -9.71 9.39 -2.23
N ASN A 392 -10.46 8.81 -1.29
CA ASN A 392 -11.19 9.55 -0.24
C ASN A 392 -10.35 9.74 1.04
N SER A 393 -9.04 9.48 1.00
CA SER A 393 -8.20 9.55 2.20
C SER A 393 -8.19 10.97 2.80
N PRO A 394 -8.50 11.13 4.10
CA PRO A 394 -8.43 12.42 4.79
C PRO A 394 -7.00 12.77 5.24
N SER A 395 -6.06 11.84 5.13
CA SER A 395 -4.65 12.05 5.48
C SER A 395 -3.75 11.17 4.63
N VAL A 396 -2.49 11.59 4.48
CA VAL A 396 -1.45 10.81 3.78
C VAL A 396 -1.22 9.46 4.48
N GLY A 397 -1.38 9.41 5.81
CA GLY A 397 -1.29 8.17 6.58
C GLY A 397 -2.42 7.19 6.28
N THR A 398 -3.63 7.67 5.97
CA THR A 398 -4.74 6.80 5.55
C THR A 398 -4.52 6.27 4.14
N TYR A 399 -4.00 7.11 3.24
CA TYR A 399 -3.65 6.70 1.88
C TYR A 399 -2.72 5.49 1.85
N TRP A 400 -1.60 5.52 2.59
CA TRP A 400 -0.64 4.42 2.63
C TRP A 400 -1.19 3.10 3.18
N ARG A 401 -2.28 3.15 3.96
CA ARG A 401 -2.97 1.96 4.50
C ARG A 401 -3.98 1.36 3.52
N THR A 402 -4.44 2.14 2.54
CA THR A 402 -5.60 1.83 1.70
C THR A 402 -5.26 1.61 0.23
N TRP A 403 -4.15 2.19 -0.24
CA TRP A 403 -3.69 2.12 -1.63
C TRP A 403 -3.22 0.72 -2.05
N ASN A 404 -2.26 0.14 -1.32
CA ASN A 404 -1.65 -1.16 -1.64
C ASN A 404 -1.70 -2.05 -0.40
N LYS A 405 -2.83 -2.74 -0.22
CA LYS A 405 -3.05 -3.62 0.93
C LYS A 405 -2.05 -4.77 1.01
N PRO A 406 -1.65 -5.46 -0.08
CA PRO A 406 -0.63 -6.51 0.00
C PRO A 406 0.67 -6.06 0.67
N VAL A 407 1.23 -4.92 0.27
CA VAL A 407 2.44 -4.36 0.88
C VAL A 407 2.16 -3.86 2.29
N TYR A 408 1.05 -3.14 2.51
CA TYR A 408 0.67 -2.68 3.84
C TYR A 408 0.53 -3.82 4.84
N HIS A 409 -0.10 -4.93 4.46
CA HIS A 409 -0.25 -6.13 5.29
C HIS A 409 1.10 -6.77 5.61
N PHE A 410 2.02 -6.84 4.65
CA PHE A 410 3.38 -7.29 4.89
C PHE A 410 4.09 -6.40 5.92
N MET A 411 4.13 -5.08 5.68
CA MET A 411 4.80 -4.12 6.56
C MET A 411 4.21 -4.14 7.96
N ARG A 412 2.87 -4.22 8.07
CA ARG A 412 2.17 -4.28 9.35
C ARG A 412 2.49 -5.57 10.10
N ARG A 413 2.40 -6.74 9.46
CA ARG A 413 2.57 -8.06 10.10
C ARG A 413 4.03 -8.40 10.40
N HIS A 414 4.96 -8.01 9.54
CA HIS A 414 6.35 -8.48 9.65
C HIS A 414 7.32 -7.43 10.21
N ILE A 415 6.94 -6.15 10.22
CA ILE A 415 7.81 -5.06 10.72
C ILE A 415 7.12 -4.32 11.86
N PHE A 416 5.99 -3.66 11.59
CA PHE A 416 5.33 -2.77 12.55
C PHE A 416 4.88 -3.51 13.83
N SER A 417 3.99 -4.50 13.71
CA SER A 417 3.44 -5.19 14.88
C SER A 417 4.49 -5.93 15.73
N PRO A 418 5.52 -6.57 15.16
CA PRO A 418 6.65 -7.10 15.94
C PRO A 418 7.44 -6.04 16.72
N LEU A 419 7.60 -4.81 16.20
CA LEU A 419 8.27 -3.72 16.90
C LEU A 419 7.41 -3.21 18.07
N ILE A 420 6.11 -3.00 17.83
CA ILE A 420 5.15 -2.64 18.89
C ILE A 420 5.09 -3.72 19.97
N GLY A 421 5.09 -5.00 19.58
CA GLY A 421 5.11 -6.13 20.51
C GLY A 421 6.38 -6.20 21.37
N ARG A 422 7.49 -5.59 20.91
CA ARG A 422 8.73 -5.43 21.68
C ARG A 422 8.77 -4.16 22.53
N GLY A 423 7.71 -3.35 22.51
CA GLY A 423 7.58 -2.13 23.32
C GLY A 423 8.01 -0.84 22.63
N TRP A 424 8.26 -0.84 21.32
CA TRP A 424 8.57 0.38 20.57
C TRP A 424 7.35 1.31 20.49
N SER A 425 7.59 2.63 20.43
CA SER A 425 6.52 3.60 20.22
C SER A 425 5.93 3.49 18.80
N PRO A 426 4.63 3.80 18.60
CA PRO A 426 4.02 3.80 17.27
C PRO A 426 4.73 4.67 16.24
N PHE A 427 5.27 5.81 16.68
CA PHE A 427 6.03 6.70 15.82
C PHE A 427 7.37 6.07 15.40
N ALA A 428 8.15 5.54 16.34
CA ALA A 428 9.42 4.87 16.03
C ALA A 428 9.23 3.66 15.11
N ALA A 429 8.19 2.85 15.35
CA ALA A 429 7.86 1.73 14.45
C ALA A 429 7.45 2.22 13.05
N SER A 430 6.74 3.35 12.94
CA SER A 430 6.39 3.95 11.64
C SER A 430 7.63 4.46 10.91
N VAL A 431 8.57 5.12 11.60
CA VAL A 431 9.85 5.56 11.02
C VAL A 431 10.58 4.37 10.41
N VAL A 432 10.72 3.25 11.14
CA VAL A 432 11.38 2.04 10.61
C VAL A 432 10.67 1.50 9.37
N VAL A 433 9.33 1.46 9.37
CA VAL A 433 8.55 1.00 8.20
C VAL A 433 8.77 1.89 6.98
N PHE A 434 8.73 3.22 7.16
CA PHE A 434 8.93 4.16 6.05
C PHE A 434 10.37 4.16 5.54
N THR A 435 11.37 4.05 6.42
CA THR A 435 12.78 3.89 6.03
C THR A 435 12.98 2.60 5.24
N PHE A 436 12.46 1.47 5.74
CA PHE A 436 12.54 0.19 5.03
C PHE A 436 11.85 0.25 3.67
N SER A 437 10.65 0.84 3.61
CA SER A 437 9.94 1.06 2.35
C SER A 437 10.72 1.96 1.40
N GLY A 438 11.31 3.04 1.91
CA GLY A 438 12.14 3.98 1.13
C GLY A 438 13.34 3.30 0.47
N ILE A 439 14.02 2.39 1.19
CA ILE A 439 15.12 1.60 0.63
C ILE A 439 14.63 0.75 -0.54
N LEU A 440 13.50 0.05 -0.39
CA LEU A 440 12.95 -0.77 -1.47
C LEU A 440 12.53 0.06 -2.69
N HIS A 441 11.99 1.27 -2.49
CA HIS A 441 11.65 2.16 -3.60
C HIS A 441 12.90 2.71 -4.32
N GLU A 442 13.95 3.02 -3.56
CA GLU A 442 15.24 3.43 -4.15
C GLU A 442 15.87 2.30 -4.95
N LEU A 443 15.82 1.05 -4.47
CA LEU A 443 16.28 -0.11 -5.24
C LEU A 443 15.44 -0.26 -6.52
N LEU A 444 14.11 -0.22 -6.39
CA LEU A 444 13.18 -0.41 -7.50
C LEU A 444 13.36 0.60 -8.64
N VAL A 445 13.62 1.87 -8.31
CA VAL A 445 13.78 2.93 -9.32
C VAL A 445 15.25 3.13 -9.70
N GLY A 446 16.14 3.15 -8.71
CA GLY A 446 17.55 3.48 -8.89
C GLY A 446 18.36 2.39 -9.59
N ILE A 447 18.06 1.10 -9.36
CA ILE A 447 18.79 0.01 -10.02
C ILE A 447 18.52 -0.04 -11.53
N PRO A 448 17.26 -0.11 -12.00
CA PRO A 448 16.99 -0.15 -13.45
C PRO A 448 17.40 1.13 -14.18
N THR A 449 17.46 2.25 -13.46
CA THR A 449 17.91 3.53 -14.01
C THR A 449 19.42 3.75 -13.84
N HIS A 450 20.17 2.79 -13.29
CA HIS A 450 21.62 2.91 -13.03
C HIS A 450 22.05 4.13 -12.21
N ASN A 451 21.11 4.69 -11.43
CA ASN A 451 21.23 5.96 -10.72
C ASN A 451 20.61 5.82 -9.33
N VAL A 452 21.43 5.45 -8.35
CA VAL A 452 21.02 5.38 -6.93
C VAL A 452 21.32 6.72 -6.27
N ILE A 453 20.43 7.70 -6.50
CA ILE A 453 20.61 9.10 -6.07
C ILE A 453 19.93 9.43 -4.73
N GLY A 454 19.12 8.52 -4.19
CA GLY A 454 18.44 8.69 -2.90
C GLY A 454 17.17 9.53 -2.94
N VAL A 455 16.70 9.94 -4.12
CA VAL A 455 15.51 10.78 -4.28
C VAL A 455 14.24 10.01 -3.94
N ALA A 456 14.12 8.74 -4.36
CA ALA A 456 12.97 7.92 -4.00
C ALA A 456 12.97 7.60 -2.50
N PHE A 457 14.14 7.32 -1.93
CA PHE A 457 14.29 7.15 -0.48
C PHE A 457 13.84 8.40 0.29
N ALA A 458 14.39 9.58 -0.06
CA ALA A 458 14.05 10.85 0.57
C ALA A 458 12.55 11.16 0.39
N GLY A 459 12.01 10.96 -0.80
CA GLY A 459 10.59 11.15 -1.10
C GLY A 459 9.66 10.30 -0.23
N MET A 460 10.08 9.10 0.18
CA MET A 460 9.32 8.25 1.10
C MET A 460 9.47 8.70 2.57
N VAL A 461 10.67 9.03 3.02
CA VAL A 461 10.93 9.44 4.42
C VAL A 461 10.36 10.82 4.73
N LEU A 462 10.48 11.78 3.79
CA LEU A 462 9.96 13.15 3.94
C LEU A 462 8.43 13.22 3.99
N GLN A 463 7.73 12.12 3.70
CA GLN A 463 6.28 12.05 3.92
C GLN A 463 5.91 11.88 5.40
N LEU A 464 6.82 11.42 6.27
CA LEU A 464 6.54 11.29 7.70
C LEU A 464 6.20 12.64 8.37
N PRO A 465 6.97 13.73 8.15
CA PRO A 465 6.57 15.07 8.58
C PRO A 465 5.19 15.49 8.05
N LEU A 466 4.88 15.19 6.79
CA LEU A 466 3.58 15.52 6.20
C LEU A 466 2.44 14.71 6.83
N ILE A 467 2.67 13.44 7.16
CA ILE A 467 1.74 12.62 7.93
C ILE A 467 1.54 13.27 9.30
N ALA A 468 2.61 13.65 10.00
CA ALA A 468 2.52 14.31 11.30
C ALA A 468 1.71 15.63 11.23
N ALA A 469 1.92 16.43 10.18
CA ALA A 469 1.21 17.67 9.94
C ALA A 469 -0.28 17.46 9.58
N THR A 470 -0.63 16.33 8.96
CA THR A 470 -2.02 16.00 8.57
C THR A 470 -2.79 15.21 9.63
N LEU A 471 -2.13 14.68 10.66
CA LEU A 471 -2.78 13.97 11.77
C LEU A 471 -3.82 14.80 12.55
N PRO A 472 -3.60 16.10 12.84
CA PRO A 472 -4.62 16.93 13.47
C PRO A 472 -5.88 17.07 12.62
N LEU A 473 -5.73 17.13 11.29
CA LEU A 473 -6.85 17.19 10.35
C LEU A 473 -7.64 15.87 10.32
N GLU A 474 -6.96 14.72 10.45
CA GLU A 474 -7.60 13.42 10.60
C GLU A 474 -8.41 13.31 11.89
N LYS A 475 -7.94 13.93 12.98
CA LYS A 475 -8.62 13.94 14.29
C LYS A 475 -9.79 14.92 14.38
N MET A 476 -9.85 15.90 13.49
CA MET A 476 -10.95 16.85 13.42
C MET A 476 -12.16 16.15 12.76
N ASN A 477 -13.07 15.63 13.58
CA ASN A 477 -14.24 14.84 13.14
C ASN A 477 -15.28 15.61 12.30
N GLY A 478 -14.95 16.80 11.81
CA GLY A 478 -15.82 17.60 10.94
C GLY A 478 -15.70 17.24 9.45
N PRO A 479 -16.77 17.43 8.65
CA PRO A 479 -16.71 17.24 7.19
C PRO A 479 -15.66 18.15 6.53
N THR A 480 -15.47 19.36 7.05
CA THR A 480 -14.46 20.32 6.57
C THR A 480 -13.02 19.79 6.74
N GLY A 481 -12.71 19.17 7.87
CA GLY A 481 -11.37 18.61 8.13
C GLY A 481 -11.01 17.50 7.13
N LYS A 482 -11.97 16.62 6.82
CA LYS A 482 -11.81 15.56 5.82
C LYS A 482 -11.60 16.11 4.42
N ILE A 483 -12.32 17.17 4.04
CA ILE A 483 -12.16 17.83 2.73
C ILE A 483 -10.78 18.47 2.62
N ILE A 484 -10.36 19.27 3.62
CA ILE A 484 -9.05 19.93 3.63
C ILE A 484 -7.93 18.89 3.56
N GLY A 485 -7.99 17.85 4.40
CA GLY A 485 -7.01 16.77 4.41
C GLY A 485 -6.92 16.03 3.07
N ASN A 486 -8.06 15.79 2.42
CA ASN A 486 -8.11 15.20 1.08
C ASN A 486 -7.50 16.11 -0.01
N CYS A 487 -7.77 17.42 0.06
CA CYS A 487 -7.14 18.38 -0.84
C CYS A 487 -5.62 18.43 -0.65
N VAL A 488 -5.14 18.47 0.60
CA VAL A 488 -3.70 18.42 0.92
C VAL A 488 -3.06 17.13 0.39
N PHE A 489 -3.73 16.00 0.54
CA PHE A 489 -3.31 14.73 -0.04
C PHE A 489 -3.16 14.83 -1.55
N TRP A 490 -4.19 15.29 -2.28
CA TRP A 490 -4.14 15.38 -3.74
C TRP A 490 -3.10 16.39 -4.23
N VAL A 491 -2.94 17.54 -3.57
CA VAL A 491 -1.91 18.52 -3.93
C VAL A 491 -0.51 17.93 -3.74
N SER A 492 -0.24 17.29 -2.60
CA SER A 492 1.04 16.62 -2.35
C SER A 492 1.30 15.50 -3.36
N PHE A 493 0.30 14.67 -3.62
CA PHE A 493 0.36 13.55 -4.55
C PHE A 493 0.61 14.01 -5.99
N CYS A 494 -0.13 15.02 -6.44
CA CYS A 494 -0.05 15.53 -7.81
C CYS A 494 1.20 16.36 -8.05
N LEU A 495 1.60 17.26 -7.14
CA LEU A 495 2.66 18.23 -7.45
C LEU A 495 4.05 17.81 -6.95
N VAL A 496 4.15 17.21 -5.77
CA VAL A 496 5.43 17.04 -5.08
C VAL A 496 5.96 15.61 -5.16
N GLY A 497 5.08 14.61 -5.19
CA GLY A 497 5.46 13.20 -5.12
C GLY A 497 6.00 12.63 -6.44
N GLN A 498 5.10 12.04 -7.22
CA GLN A 498 5.45 11.25 -8.40
C GLN A 498 6.12 12.04 -9.54
N PRO A 499 5.65 13.23 -9.97
CA PRO A 499 6.25 13.91 -11.12
C PRO A 499 7.63 14.45 -10.84
N LEU A 500 7.90 14.92 -9.61
CA LEU A 500 9.23 15.41 -9.24
C LEU A 500 10.25 14.25 -9.26
N GLY A 501 9.88 13.09 -8.70
CA GLY A 501 10.72 11.89 -8.78
C GLY A 501 10.98 11.47 -10.22
N ALA A 502 9.94 11.37 -11.05
CA ALA A 502 10.07 11.02 -12.46
C ALA A 502 10.99 11.99 -13.23
N LEU A 503 10.85 13.30 -12.98
CA LEU A 503 11.68 14.33 -13.60
C LEU A 503 13.16 14.18 -13.21
N LEU A 504 13.45 14.00 -11.92
CA LEU A 504 14.82 13.89 -11.41
C LEU A 504 15.53 12.62 -11.86
N TYR A 505 14.87 11.46 -11.82
CA TYR A 505 15.45 10.20 -12.33
C TYR A 505 15.61 10.21 -13.85
N PHE A 506 14.67 10.82 -14.58
CA PHE A 506 14.81 10.99 -16.03
C PHE A 506 15.98 11.90 -16.38
N PHE A 507 16.16 13.01 -15.65
CA PHE A 507 17.30 13.90 -15.82
C PHE A 507 18.62 13.17 -15.53
N ALA A 508 18.72 12.45 -14.41
CA ALA A 508 19.91 11.66 -14.06
C ALA A 508 20.23 10.60 -15.13
N TRP A 509 19.22 9.92 -15.67
CA TRP A 509 19.39 8.99 -16.79
C TRP A 509 19.94 9.68 -18.04
N GLN A 510 19.37 10.81 -18.43
CA GLN A 510 19.79 11.57 -19.62
C GLN A 510 21.17 12.21 -19.47
N ALA A 511 21.55 12.61 -18.25
CA ALA A 511 22.90 13.10 -17.97
C ALA A 511 23.96 12.00 -18.18
N LYS A 512 23.64 10.74 -17.84
CA LYS A 512 24.56 9.60 -17.94
C LYS A 512 24.59 8.93 -19.32
N TYR A 513 23.43 8.78 -19.97
CA TYR A 513 23.27 8.01 -21.22
C TYR A 513 22.67 8.79 -22.39
N GLY A 514 22.16 10.00 -22.13
CA GLY A 514 21.51 10.85 -23.14
C GLY A 514 22.46 11.79 -23.86
N SER A 515 21.91 12.59 -24.76
CA SER A 515 22.65 13.58 -25.57
C SER A 515 23.40 14.63 -24.75
N VAL A 516 23.01 14.86 -23.49
CA VAL A 516 23.69 15.79 -22.56
C VAL A 516 25.13 15.32 -22.27
N SER A 517 25.38 14.01 -22.20
CA SER A 517 26.73 13.45 -22.09
C SER A 517 27.62 13.71 -23.32
N LYS A 518 27.01 13.94 -24.49
CA LYS A 518 27.73 14.21 -25.75
C LYS A 518 28.10 15.68 -25.95
N VAL A 519 27.61 16.59 -25.09
CA VAL A 519 27.94 18.02 -25.13
C VAL A 519 29.15 18.34 -24.23
N GLY A 520 29.65 17.36 -23.47
CA GLY A 520 30.80 17.48 -22.57
C GLY A 520 32.06 16.76 -23.05
N VAL A 521 32.41 16.85 -24.34
CA VAL A 521 33.75 16.54 -24.88
C VAL A 521 34.23 17.69 -25.74
#